data_AF-A0A821SKP2-F1
#
_entry.id   AF-A0A821SKP2-F1
#
_cell.length_a   1.000
_cell.length_b   1.000
_cell.length_c   1.000
_cell.angle_alpha   90.00
_cell.angle_beta   90.00
_cell.angle_gamma   90.00
#
_symmetry.space_group_name_H-M   'P 1'
#
loop_
_entity.id
_entity.type
_entity.pdbx_description
1 polymer ?
#
loop_
_entity_poly.entity_id
_entity_poly.type
_entity_poly.pdbx_seq_one_letter_code
_entity_poly.pdbx_strand_id
1 'polypeptide(L)' 'MARAVENSYIVLICINQQYYESEYCRLEAEYAAENRIKFIPCLMEKSFRAQSWLGIIKGSNYHIDFSELEDFD' A
#
# COMPACT_ATOMS: atom_id res chain seq x y z
N MET A 1 2.76 -16.16 1.25
CA MET A 1 2.71 -14.73 0.93
C MET A 1 3.37 -14.41 -0.40
N ALA A 2 4.71 -14.50 -0.56
CA ALA A 2 5.39 -14.11 -1.82
C ALA A 2 4.77 -14.70 -3.11
N ARG A 3 4.51 -16.02 -3.13
CA ARG A 3 3.81 -16.67 -4.27
C ARG A 3 2.42 -16.10 -4.56
N ALA A 4 1.68 -15.69 -3.53
CA ALA A 4 0.36 -15.09 -3.72
C ALA A 4 0.49 -13.70 -4.34
N VAL A 5 1.44 -12.89 -3.86
CA VAL A 5 1.77 -11.58 -4.43
C VAL A 5 2.20 -11.72 -5.90
N GLU A 6 3.10 -12.66 -6.19
CA GLU A 6 3.64 -12.92 -7.54
C GLU A 6 2.58 -13.37 -8.56
N ASN A 7 1.64 -14.22 -8.15
CA ASN A 7 0.58 -14.72 -9.02
C ASN A 7 -0.68 -13.81 -9.03
N SER A 8 -0.65 -12.68 -8.33
CA SER A 8 -1.76 -11.75 -8.30
C SER A 8 -1.80 -10.89 -9.56
N TYR A 9 -2.99 -10.67 -10.10
CA TYR A 9 -3.18 -9.71 -11.20
C TYR A 9 -2.89 -8.28 -10.74
N ILE A 10 -3.28 -7.97 -9.50
CA ILE A 10 -3.05 -6.67 -8.85
C ILE A 10 -2.97 -6.86 -7.33
N VAL A 11 -2.18 -6.03 -6.67
CA VAL A 11 -2.00 -6.03 -5.22
C VAL A 11 -2.56 -4.74 -4.63
N LEU A 12 -3.46 -4.85 -3.64
CA LEU A 12 -3.95 -3.67 -2.91
C LEU A 12 -3.07 -3.43 -1.70
N ILE A 13 -2.47 -2.25 -1.61
CA ILE A 13 -1.61 -1.86 -0.50
C ILE A 13 -2.43 -0.93 0.40
N CYS A 14 -2.99 -1.48 1.48
CA CYS A 14 -3.84 -0.77 2.43
C CYS A 14 -2.99 -0.10 3.52
N ILE A 15 -2.74 1.20 3.34
CA ILE A 15 -1.78 1.98 4.12
C ILE A 15 -2.49 2.61 5.32
N ASN A 16 -2.04 2.23 6.52
CA ASN A 16 -2.32 2.89 7.80
C ASN A 16 -1.06 2.84 8.68
N GLN A 17 -1.12 3.36 9.91
CA GLN A 17 0.03 3.34 10.81
C GLN A 17 0.57 1.92 11.09
N GLN A 18 -0.32 0.96 11.34
CA GLN A 18 0.08 -0.43 11.64
C GLN A 18 0.76 -1.11 10.45
N TYR A 19 0.27 -0.88 9.24
CA TYR A 19 0.88 -1.34 8.01
C TYR A 19 2.29 -0.77 7.85
N TYR A 20 2.47 0.52 8.16
CA TYR A 20 3.75 1.21 8.05
C TYR A 20 4.80 0.69 9.04
N GLU A 21 4.39 0.31 10.25
CA GLU A 21 5.26 -0.20 11.31
C GLU A 21 5.60 -1.70 11.14
N SER A 22 4.81 -2.43 10.37
CA SER A 22 4.99 -3.87 10.15
C SER A 22 6.14 -4.16 9.18
N GLU A 23 7.18 -4.83 9.66
CA GLU A 23 8.29 -5.30 8.83
C GLU A 23 7.84 -6.30 7.76
N TYR A 24 6.86 -7.15 8.06
CA TYR A 24 6.30 -8.09 7.09
C TYR A 24 5.61 -7.36 5.93
N CYS A 25 4.81 -6.33 6.25
CA CYS A 25 4.12 -5.53 5.24
C CYS A 25 5.11 -4.74 4.37
N ARG A 26 6.20 -4.23 4.97
CA ARG A 26 7.30 -3.62 4.23
C ARG A 26 7.89 -4.59 3.21
N LEU A 27 8.27 -5.79 3.65
CA LEU A 27 8.90 -6.79 2.77
C LEU A 27 7.98 -7.21 1.62
N GLU A 28 6.67 -7.33 1.86
CA GLU A 28 5.70 -7.64 0.79
C GLU A 28 5.56 -6.49 -0.22
N ALA A 29 5.52 -5.25 0.25
CA ALA A 29 5.44 -4.07 -0.61
C ALA A 29 6.71 -3.88 -1.45
N GLU A 30 7.88 -4.08 -0.83
CA GLU A 30 9.18 -4.05 -1.51
C GLU A 30 9.25 -5.15 -2.56
N TYR A 31 8.86 -6.38 -2.22
CA TYR A 31 8.80 -7.49 -3.17
C TYR A 31 7.88 -7.18 -4.36
N ALA A 32 6.70 -6.62 -4.12
CA ALA A 32 5.78 -6.21 -5.20
C ALA A 32 6.40 -5.14 -6.10
N ALA A 33 7.08 -4.15 -5.52
CA ALA A 33 7.74 -3.07 -6.25
C ALA A 33 8.94 -3.56 -7.07
N GLU A 34 9.83 -4.36 -6.46
CA GLU A 34 11.03 -4.92 -7.10
C GLU A 34 10.68 -5.81 -8.31
N ASN A 35 9.61 -6.62 -8.17
CA ASN A 35 9.15 -7.52 -9.22
C ASN A 35 8.19 -6.85 -10.22
N ARG A 36 7.99 -5.52 -10.11
CA ARG A 36 7.09 -4.74 -10.99
C ARG A 36 5.66 -5.28 -11.06
N ILE A 37 5.21 -5.86 -9.95
CA ILE A 37 3.83 -6.33 -9.80
C ILE A 37 2.94 -5.09 -9.73
N LYS A 38 1.80 -5.11 -10.44
CA LYS A 38 0.87 -3.99 -10.43
C LYS A 38 0.27 -3.87 -9.03
N PHE A 39 0.28 -2.67 -8.46
CA PHE A 39 -0.34 -2.41 -7.16
C PHE A 39 -1.16 -1.12 -7.17
N ILE A 40 -2.17 -1.07 -6.30
CA ILE A 40 -2.97 0.14 -6.02
C ILE A 40 -2.76 0.52 -4.56
N PRO A 41 -2.17 1.69 -4.29
CA PRO A 41 -2.09 2.24 -2.93
C PRO A 41 -3.48 2.70 -2.47
N CYS A 42 -3.90 2.25 -1.30
CA CYS A 42 -5.17 2.57 -0.66
C CYS A 42 -4.86 3.24 0.68
N LEU A 43 -5.15 4.53 0.83
CA LEU A 43 -4.94 5.25 2.08
C LEU A 43 -6.12 4.96 3.02
N MET A 44 -5.87 4.29 4.13
CA MET A 44 -6.92 3.87 5.07
C MET A 44 -7.05 4.78 6.29
N GLU A 45 -6.11 5.74 6.45
CA GLU A 45 -6.02 6.59 7.62
C GLU A 45 -5.80 8.05 7.24
N LYS A 46 -6.63 8.93 7.79
CA LYS A 46 -6.65 10.34 7.42
C LYS A 46 -5.40 11.03 7.91
N SER A 47 -4.82 11.88 7.08
CA SER A 47 -3.58 12.61 7.39
C SER A 47 -2.35 11.70 7.60
N PHE A 48 -2.40 10.43 7.20
CA PHE A 48 -1.25 9.55 7.30
C PHE A 48 -0.09 10.11 6.46
N ARG A 49 1.02 10.46 7.13
CA ARG A 49 2.22 10.97 6.49
C ARG A 49 3.28 9.88 6.47
N ALA A 50 3.38 9.17 5.35
CA ALA A 50 4.49 8.27 5.13
C ALA A 50 5.82 9.05 5.10
N GLN A 51 6.78 8.67 5.97
CA GLN A 51 8.09 9.31 6.15
C GLN A 51 9.24 8.29 6.07
N SER A 52 9.31 7.39 5.09
CA SER A 52 10.48 6.50 4.86
C SER A 52 10.27 5.64 3.59
N TRP A 53 10.36 4.31 3.75
CA TRP A 53 10.29 3.23 2.75
C TRP A 53 9.05 3.27 1.85
N LEU A 54 7.95 3.85 2.34
CA LEU A 54 6.75 4.10 1.52
C LEU A 54 6.95 5.17 0.43
N GLY A 55 8.11 5.84 0.37
CA GLY A 55 8.48 6.76 -0.70
C GLY A 55 8.44 6.12 -2.10
N ILE A 56 8.67 4.81 -2.19
CA ILE A 56 8.56 4.02 -3.42
C ILE A 56 7.11 4.06 -3.95
N ILE A 57 6.13 4.00 -3.05
CA ILE A 57 4.71 4.06 -3.37
C ILE A 57 4.31 5.48 -3.79
N LYS A 58 4.85 6.51 -3.12
CA LYS A 58 4.61 7.93 -3.43
C LYS A 58 5.12 8.38 -4.79
N GLY A 59 6.14 7.73 -5.36
CA GLY A 59 6.66 8.05 -6.69
C GLY A 59 5.59 7.96 -7.81
N SER A 60 4.48 7.27 -7.53
CA SER A 60 3.36 7.13 -8.47
C SER A 60 2.32 8.25 -8.40
N ASN A 61 2.25 9.10 -7.36
CA ASN A 61 1.16 10.08 -7.12
C ASN A 61 -0.29 9.52 -7.15
N TYR A 62 -0.49 8.24 -7.46
CA TYR A 62 -1.79 7.58 -7.56
C TYR A 62 -2.04 6.79 -6.28
N HIS A 63 -2.93 7.29 -5.43
CA HIS A 63 -3.52 6.53 -4.33
C HIS A 63 -5.02 6.77 -4.31
N ILE A 64 -5.77 5.76 -3.88
CA ILE A 64 -7.20 5.90 -3.58
C ILE A 64 -7.30 6.21 -2.10
N ASP A 65 -7.97 7.32 -1.76
CA ASP A 65 -8.24 7.68 -0.37
C ASP A 65 -9.51 6.99 0.10
N PHE A 66 -9.37 6.07 1.06
CA PHE A 66 -10.45 5.39 1.78
C PHE A 66 -10.59 5.91 3.22
N SER A 67 -9.77 6.90 3.61
CA SER A 67 -9.83 7.48 4.95
C SER A 67 -10.99 8.45 5.12
N GLU A 68 -11.53 8.95 4.01
CA GLU A 68 -12.79 9.68 3.98
C GLU A 68 -13.93 8.67 3.77
N LEU A 69 -14.48 8.17 4.87
CA LEU A 69 -15.77 7.50 4.85
C LEU A 69 -16.83 8.58 4.63
N GLU A 70 -17.33 8.73 3.40
CA GLU A 70 -18.71 9.16 3.24
C GLU A 70 -19.57 8.00 3.75
N ASP A 71 -20.43 8.27 4.75
CA ASP A 71 -21.41 7.30 5.22
C ASP A 71 -22.19 6.80 3.99
N PHE A 72 -22.08 5.52 3.68
CA PHE A 72 -22.89 4.90 2.64
C PHE A 72 -24.31 4.76 3.21
N ASP A 73 -25.14 5.80 3.01
CA ASP A 73 -26.59 5.77 3.26
C ASP A 73 -27.30 4.68 2.43
#